data_AF-A0A1M7QVC8-F1
#
_entry.id   AF-A0A1M7QVC8-F1
#
_cell.length_a   1.000
_cell.length_b   1.000
_cell.length_c   1.000
_cell.angle_alpha   90.00
_cell.angle_beta   90.00
_cell.angle_gamma   90.00
#
_symmetry.space_group_name_H-M   'P 1'
#
loop_
_entity.id
_entity.type
_entity.pdbx_description
1 polymer ?
#
loop_
_entity_poly.entity_id
_entity_poly.type
_entity_poly.pdbx_seq_one_letter_code
_entity_poly.pdbx_strand_id
1 'polypeptide(L)'
;MARGCVDLGLCGEAARVFFHESPAAALAMLPRQSTEPGTAWMLGAVLGAQGRYALAAAALRPLAESGSAAVANRTTPPGEDGLAYASLAWSTLASHQRQLGRHTEALHCDHQAAALLPALRTPAAATAPATATAPAAPTTPAVPTAPAAATAPAATAEGAAFDARFDAELGLAADAVGLGRADQAAERLAGVDALLASHPAQVGWRHRVRRGWVRTEIALLTGDAAAAVVIAEESLAEAIAANAPRHVAKCTLFLGASQYVRDRATPPRGAPERGAPERGAPERGAPDGVASERASARGASDGGGPAGVTLALAAARASAVGALPLLWVAESLRAEVADGIGDRAAAAEHRAAAAAAVRAVGDGLSPDEREAWLARPDFAALLR
;
A
#
# COMPACT_ATOMS: atom_id res chain seq x y z
N MET A 1 14.31 9.39 32.88
CA MET A 1 13.15 10.00 33.58
C MET A 1 12.03 10.18 32.58
N ALA A 2 10.94 9.45 32.80
CA ALA A 2 9.78 9.35 31.92
C ALA A 2 9.08 10.70 31.72
N ARG A 3 8.83 11.08 30.48
CA ARG A 3 7.95 12.20 30.14
C ARG A 3 6.68 11.65 29.51
N GLY A 4 5.57 11.86 30.22
CA GLY A 4 4.21 11.98 29.71
C GLY A 4 3.78 10.95 28.68
N CYS A 5 3.29 9.80 29.14
CA CYS A 5 2.34 9.01 28.38
C CYS A 5 1.08 9.88 28.25
N VAL A 6 0.96 10.63 27.14
CA VAL A 6 -0.30 11.26 26.77
C VAL A 6 -1.28 10.10 26.62
N ASP A 7 -2.39 10.15 27.34
CA ASP A 7 -3.47 9.18 27.23
C ASP A 7 -3.94 9.20 25.77
N LEU A 8 -3.37 8.31 24.96
CA LEU A 8 -3.80 8.05 23.60
C LEU A 8 -5.16 7.38 23.77
N GLY A 9 -6.21 8.17 23.97
CA GLY A 9 -7.58 7.66 24.12
C GLY A 9 -7.87 6.62 23.03
N LEU A 10 -8.77 5.68 23.26
CA LEU A 10 -8.98 4.42 22.49
C LEU A 10 -8.53 4.40 21.01
N CYS A 11 -8.84 5.44 20.23
CA CYS A 11 -8.38 5.63 18.85
C CYS A 11 -6.84 5.64 18.69
N GLY A 12 -6.09 6.32 19.57
CA GLY A 12 -4.63 6.40 19.49
C GLY A 12 -3.93 5.09 19.81
N GLU A 13 -4.43 4.30 20.77
CA GLU A 13 -3.90 2.96 21.03
C GLU A 13 -4.24 1.98 19.90
N ALA A 14 -5.49 2.01 19.41
CA ALA A 14 -5.89 1.22 18.25
C ALA A 14 -5.10 1.59 16.98
N ALA A 15 -4.78 2.89 16.78
CA ALA A 15 -3.93 3.36 15.70
C ALA A 15 -2.53 2.75 15.79
N ARG A 16 -1.91 2.79 16.98
CA ARG A 16 -0.58 2.21 17.21
C ARG A 16 -0.58 0.72 16.85
N VAL A 17 -1.55 -0.04 17.36
CA VAL A 17 -1.68 -1.49 17.08
C VAL A 17 -1.96 -1.74 15.59
N PHE A 18 -2.81 -0.94 14.96
CA PHE A 18 -3.14 -1.08 13.54
C PHE A 18 -1.92 -0.89 12.65
N PHE A 19 -1.11 0.14 12.92
CA PHE A 19 0.04 0.48 12.09
C PHE A 19 1.27 -0.39 12.38
N HIS A 20 1.48 -0.80 13.63
CA HIS A 20 2.73 -1.44 14.07
C HIS A 20 2.59 -2.92 14.45
N GLU A 21 1.37 -3.46 14.49
CA GLU A 21 1.13 -4.87 14.79
C GLU A 21 0.24 -5.50 13.72
N SER A 22 -1.08 -5.61 13.95
CA SER A 22 -1.99 -6.19 12.95
C SER A 22 -3.38 -5.54 12.96
N PRO A 23 -4.07 -5.50 11.81
CA PRO A 23 -5.47 -5.08 11.75
C PRO A 23 -6.39 -5.89 12.67
N ALA A 24 -6.16 -7.19 12.82
CA ALA A 24 -6.98 -8.05 13.67
C ALA A 24 -6.88 -7.66 15.16
N ALA A 25 -5.68 -7.39 15.64
CA ALA A 25 -5.45 -6.94 17.01
C ALA A 25 -6.09 -5.56 17.26
N ALA A 26 -5.93 -4.62 16.32
CA ALA A 26 -6.56 -3.30 16.43
C ALA A 26 -8.09 -3.40 16.43
N LEU A 27 -8.66 -4.27 15.59
CA LEU A 27 -10.12 -4.47 15.54
C LEU A 27 -10.68 -4.98 16.87
N ALA A 28 -9.94 -5.83 17.60
CA ALA A 28 -10.36 -6.36 18.89
C ALA A 28 -10.47 -5.27 19.98
N MET A 29 -9.81 -4.13 19.79
CA MET A 29 -9.85 -2.98 20.72
C MET A 29 -10.98 -2.00 20.39
N LEU A 30 -11.49 -2.02 19.16
CA LEU A 30 -12.47 -1.05 18.68
C LEU A 30 -13.91 -1.51 18.97
N PRO A 31 -14.83 -0.58 19.24
CA PRO A 31 -16.24 -0.91 19.37
C PRO A 31 -16.78 -1.38 18.00
N ARG A 32 -17.90 -2.12 18.02
CA ARG A 32 -18.57 -2.57 16.78
C ARG A 32 -19.08 -1.42 15.92
N GLN A 33 -19.36 -0.28 16.55
CA GLN A 33 -19.81 0.96 15.92
C GLN A 33 -19.40 2.15 16.80
N SER A 34 -19.18 3.32 16.20
CA SER A 34 -18.90 4.56 16.94
C SER A 34 -19.45 5.76 16.16
N THR A 35 -19.89 6.78 16.87
CA THR A 35 -20.20 8.11 16.31
C THR A 35 -19.06 9.11 16.57
N GLU A 36 -18.03 8.72 17.32
CA GLU A 36 -16.82 9.53 17.52
C GLU A 36 -15.98 9.46 16.22
N PRO A 37 -15.69 10.60 15.55
CA PRO A 37 -15.10 10.62 14.22
C PRO A 37 -13.80 9.82 14.08
N GLY A 38 -12.86 9.95 15.01
CA GLY A 38 -11.58 9.26 14.97
C GLY A 38 -11.73 7.75 15.06
N THR A 39 -12.53 7.27 16.01
CA THR A 39 -12.81 5.85 16.23
C THR A 39 -13.61 5.25 15.07
N ALA A 40 -14.59 5.97 14.52
CA ALA A 40 -15.37 5.51 13.37
C ALA A 40 -14.50 5.37 12.12
N TRP A 41 -13.64 6.37 11.86
CA TRP A 41 -12.66 6.30 10.79
C TRP A 41 -11.69 5.13 10.97
N MET A 42 -11.13 4.97 12.18
CA MET A 42 -10.20 3.88 12.49
C MET A 42 -10.83 2.50 12.27
N LEU A 43 -12.07 2.30 12.75
CA LEU A 43 -12.83 1.07 12.53
C LEU A 43 -12.97 0.76 11.04
N GLY A 44 -13.33 1.76 10.23
CA GLY A 44 -13.41 1.63 8.79
C GLY A 44 -12.08 1.26 8.13
N ALA A 45 -10.99 1.93 8.51
CA ALA A 45 -9.65 1.67 7.98
C ALA A 45 -9.15 0.25 8.32
N VAL A 46 -9.40 -0.20 9.56
CA VAL A 46 -9.02 -1.53 10.03
C VAL A 46 -9.81 -2.63 9.30
N LEU A 47 -11.14 -2.50 9.23
CA LEU A 47 -11.99 -3.45 8.50
C LEU A 47 -11.61 -3.54 7.02
N GLY A 48 -11.34 -2.40 6.39
CA GLY A 48 -10.91 -2.30 5.00
C GLY A 48 -9.56 -2.96 4.73
N ALA A 49 -8.61 -2.83 5.67
CA ALA A 49 -7.30 -3.48 5.57
C ALA A 49 -7.40 -5.01 5.54
N GLN A 50 -8.45 -5.58 6.14
CA GLN A 50 -8.75 -7.02 6.13
C GLN A 50 -9.61 -7.45 4.93
N GLY A 51 -10.02 -6.53 4.06
CA GLY A 51 -10.93 -6.82 2.94
C GLY A 51 -12.41 -6.89 3.31
N ARG A 52 -12.80 -6.43 4.52
CA ARG A 52 -14.20 -6.44 4.99
C ARG A 52 -14.94 -5.18 4.54
N TYR A 53 -15.05 -4.98 3.22
CA TYR A 53 -15.41 -3.68 2.64
C TYR A 53 -16.83 -3.21 2.95
N ALA A 54 -17.84 -4.09 3.03
CA ALA A 54 -19.20 -3.65 3.37
C ALA A 54 -19.28 -3.13 4.81
N LEU A 55 -18.62 -3.80 5.75
CA LEU A 55 -18.55 -3.35 7.15
C LEU A 55 -17.72 -2.07 7.29
N ALA A 56 -16.62 -1.97 6.55
CA ALA A 56 -15.84 -0.74 6.48
C ALA A 56 -16.69 0.43 5.96
N ALA A 57 -17.47 0.21 4.91
CA ALA A 57 -18.37 1.21 4.36
C ALA A 57 -19.47 1.62 5.35
N ALA A 58 -20.05 0.66 6.08
CA ALA A 58 -21.05 0.93 7.11
C ALA A 58 -20.50 1.81 8.27
N ALA A 59 -19.21 1.65 8.61
CA ALA A 59 -18.55 2.48 9.61
C ALA A 59 -18.20 3.89 9.09
N LEU A 60 -17.79 4.01 7.82
CA LEU A 60 -17.26 5.25 7.25
C LEU A 60 -18.33 6.18 6.68
N ARG A 61 -19.37 5.62 6.04
CA ARG A 61 -20.34 6.39 5.25
C ARG A 61 -21.14 7.39 6.10
N PRO A 62 -21.64 7.04 7.31
CA PRO A 62 -22.32 8.02 8.16
C PRO A 62 -21.43 9.22 8.52
N LEU A 63 -20.16 8.97 8.84
CA LEU A 63 -19.18 10.02 9.13
C LEU A 63 -18.92 10.90 7.90
N ALA A 64 -18.62 10.27 6.75
CA ALA A 64 -18.33 10.97 5.50
C ALA A 64 -19.49 11.87 5.05
N GLU A 65 -20.72 11.32 5.03
CA GLU A 65 -21.93 12.03 4.62
C GLU A 65 -22.31 13.14 5.61
N SER A 66 -22.09 12.93 6.91
CA SER A 66 -22.33 13.97 7.92
C SER A 66 -21.45 15.20 7.71
N GLY A 67 -20.18 15.02 7.33
CA GLY A 67 -19.27 16.12 6.99
C GLY A 67 -19.71 16.87 5.74
N SER A 68 -20.07 16.15 4.68
CA SER A 68 -20.61 16.75 3.45
C SER A 68 -21.89 17.54 3.70
N ALA A 69 -22.81 16.98 4.50
CA ALA A 69 -24.05 17.66 4.89
C ALA A 69 -23.77 18.91 5.73
N ALA A 70 -22.80 18.86 6.64
CA ALA A 70 -22.44 20.00 7.46
C ALA A 70 -21.91 21.18 6.63
N VAL A 71 -21.06 20.91 5.63
CA VAL A 71 -20.58 21.93 4.69
C VAL A 71 -21.73 22.49 3.85
N ALA A 72 -22.58 21.62 3.28
CA ALA A 72 -23.71 22.03 2.45
C ALA A 72 -24.72 22.92 3.21
N ASN A 73 -25.00 22.57 4.47
CA ASN A 73 -25.95 23.27 5.32
C ASN A 73 -25.32 24.42 6.12
N ARG A 74 -24.01 24.65 5.98
CA ARG A 74 -23.22 25.61 6.78
C ARG A 74 -23.42 25.42 8.29
N THR A 75 -23.46 24.18 8.73
CA THR A 75 -23.55 23.82 10.16
C THR A 75 -22.19 23.39 10.70
N THR A 76 -22.05 23.38 12.03
CA THR A 76 -20.86 22.84 12.67
C THR A 76 -20.82 21.32 12.50
N PRO A 77 -19.71 20.73 12.02
CA PRO A 77 -19.56 19.28 11.97
C PRO A 77 -19.53 18.69 13.39
N PRO A 78 -20.02 17.46 13.59
CA PRO A 78 -19.98 16.81 14.90
C PRO A 78 -18.55 16.45 15.30
N GLY A 79 -18.19 16.78 16.55
CA GLY A 79 -16.87 16.47 17.14
C GLY A 79 -15.76 17.45 16.75
N GLU A 80 -14.73 17.53 17.60
CA GLU A 80 -13.46 18.18 17.22
C GLU A 80 -12.89 17.47 15.99
N ASP A 81 -12.42 18.23 15.00
CA ASP A 81 -11.89 17.71 13.73
C ASP A 81 -12.83 16.83 12.88
N GLY A 82 -14.13 16.85 13.17
CA GLY A 82 -15.11 16.01 12.46
C GLY A 82 -15.07 16.14 10.95
N LEU A 83 -14.75 17.32 10.42
CA LEU A 83 -14.59 17.55 8.99
C LEU A 83 -13.32 16.90 8.41
N ALA A 84 -12.22 16.90 9.15
CA ALA A 84 -10.97 16.26 8.73
C ALA A 84 -11.18 14.74 8.65
N TYR A 85 -11.82 14.16 9.66
CA TYR A 85 -12.18 12.75 9.67
C TYR A 85 -13.23 12.38 8.62
N ALA A 86 -14.17 13.26 8.30
CA ALA A 86 -15.09 13.05 7.18
C ALA A 86 -14.36 13.01 5.82
N SER A 87 -13.38 13.90 5.61
CA SER A 87 -12.51 13.85 4.41
C SER A 87 -11.69 12.56 4.36
N LEU A 88 -11.06 12.19 5.48
CA LEU A 88 -10.34 10.92 5.59
C LEU A 88 -11.26 9.71 5.36
N ALA A 89 -12.51 9.77 5.80
CA ALA A 89 -13.50 8.71 5.56
C ALA A 89 -13.83 8.58 4.07
N TRP A 90 -14.05 9.70 3.36
CA TRP A 90 -14.23 9.70 1.91
C TRP A 90 -13.00 9.12 1.17
N SER A 91 -11.78 9.54 1.49
CA SER A 91 -10.58 8.98 0.85
C SER A 91 -10.32 7.51 1.21
N THR A 92 -10.72 7.09 2.41
CA THR A 92 -10.65 5.67 2.82
C THR A 92 -11.67 4.84 2.04
N LEU A 93 -12.91 5.32 1.87
CA LEU A 93 -13.92 4.73 0.98
C LEU A 93 -13.39 4.65 -0.46
N ALA A 94 -12.77 5.70 -0.98
CA ALA A 94 -12.18 5.71 -2.32
C ALA A 94 -11.11 4.61 -2.47
N SER A 95 -10.23 4.45 -1.47
CA SER A 95 -9.26 3.36 -1.45
C SER A 95 -9.93 1.99 -1.48
N HIS A 96 -11.06 1.79 -0.81
CA HIS A 96 -11.80 0.52 -0.86
C HIS A 96 -12.39 0.27 -2.25
N GLN A 97 -12.97 1.29 -2.87
CA GLN A 97 -13.50 1.17 -4.23
C GLN A 97 -12.39 0.81 -5.24
N ARG A 98 -11.19 1.37 -5.12
CA ARG A 98 -10.02 0.96 -5.93
C ARG A 98 -9.69 -0.52 -5.77
N GLN A 99 -9.71 -1.06 -4.54
CA GLN A 99 -9.46 -2.49 -4.30
C GLN A 99 -10.55 -3.37 -4.93
N LEU A 100 -11.80 -2.87 -4.94
CA LEU A 100 -12.93 -3.50 -5.60
C LEU A 100 -12.92 -3.36 -7.14
N GLY A 101 -11.97 -2.62 -7.72
CA GLY A 101 -11.88 -2.36 -9.17
C GLY A 101 -12.86 -1.28 -9.66
N ARG A 102 -13.49 -0.57 -8.72
CA ARG A 102 -14.53 0.44 -8.95
C ARG A 102 -13.90 1.84 -9.03
N HIS A 103 -13.09 2.06 -10.06
CA HIS A 103 -12.26 3.28 -10.18
C HIS A 103 -13.07 4.57 -10.37
N THR A 104 -14.23 4.49 -11.01
CA THR A 104 -15.12 5.66 -11.17
C THR A 104 -15.75 6.06 -9.84
N GLU A 105 -16.18 5.10 -9.04
CA GLU A 105 -16.70 5.31 -7.70
C GLU A 105 -15.62 5.81 -6.74
N ALA A 106 -14.38 5.33 -6.90
CA ALA A 106 -13.23 5.84 -6.16
C ALA A 106 -13.01 7.33 -6.44
N LEU A 107 -12.99 7.73 -7.72
CA LEU A 107 -12.86 9.13 -8.14
C LEU A 107 -13.98 10.00 -7.58
N HIS A 108 -15.22 9.50 -7.55
CA HIS A 108 -16.32 10.23 -6.92
C HIS A 108 -16.04 10.47 -5.42
N CYS A 109 -15.61 9.44 -4.70
CA CYS A 109 -15.30 9.55 -3.28
C CYS A 109 -14.14 10.52 -3.01
N ASP A 110 -13.03 10.46 -3.77
CA ASP A 110 -11.91 11.39 -3.57
C ASP A 110 -12.25 12.83 -3.95
N HIS A 111 -13.16 13.06 -4.92
CA HIS A 111 -13.72 14.40 -5.13
C HIS A 111 -14.57 14.88 -3.94
N GLN A 112 -15.34 14.00 -3.30
CA GLN A 112 -16.07 14.36 -2.07
C GLN A 112 -15.10 14.71 -0.94
N ALA A 113 -14.00 13.97 -0.78
CA ALA A 113 -12.95 14.31 0.19
C ALA A 113 -12.37 15.71 -0.09
N ALA A 114 -11.95 15.96 -1.33
CA ALA A 114 -11.37 17.23 -1.76
C ALA A 114 -12.32 18.43 -1.54
N ALA A 115 -13.62 18.24 -1.72
CA ALA A 115 -14.64 19.27 -1.52
C ALA A 115 -14.74 19.77 -0.07
N LEU A 116 -14.27 18.99 0.92
CA LEU A 116 -14.29 19.38 2.33
C LEU A 116 -13.07 20.22 2.73
N LEU A 117 -11.98 20.15 1.96
CA LEU A 117 -10.69 20.78 2.31
C LEU A 117 -10.73 22.33 2.45
N PRO A 118 -11.53 23.09 1.67
CA PRO A 118 -11.62 24.53 1.84
C PRO A 118 -12.21 24.96 3.18
N ALA A 119 -13.06 24.10 3.79
CA ALA A 119 -13.68 24.36 5.09
C ALA A 119 -12.82 23.84 6.26
N LEU A 120 -11.76 23.07 6.00
CA LEU A 120 -10.73 22.77 6.99
C LEU A 120 -9.90 24.02 7.26
N ARG A 121 -9.64 24.31 8.54
CA ARG A 121 -8.66 25.33 8.91
C ARG A 121 -7.32 24.95 8.26
N THR A 122 -6.68 25.91 7.61
CA THR A 122 -5.33 25.70 7.09
C THR A 122 -4.38 25.63 8.28
N PRO A 123 -3.53 24.60 8.42
CA PRO A 123 -2.41 24.69 9.35
C PRO A 123 -1.61 25.94 9.00
N ALA A 124 -1.22 26.73 10.00
CA ALA A 124 -0.45 27.94 9.74
C ALA A 124 0.85 27.50 9.05
N ALA A 125 1.10 27.99 7.83
CA ALA A 125 2.37 27.74 7.15
C ALA A 125 3.50 28.16 8.10
N ALA A 126 4.48 27.29 8.29
CA ALA A 126 5.59 27.56 9.19
C ALA A 126 6.25 28.89 8.78
N THR A 127 6.03 29.94 9.57
CA THR A 127 6.77 31.19 9.42
C THR A 127 8.24 30.85 9.65
N ALA A 128 9.09 31.14 8.68
CA ALA A 128 10.53 30.92 8.79
C ALA A 128 11.04 31.50 10.12
N PRO A 129 11.85 30.75 10.91
CA PRO A 129 12.37 31.29 12.15
C PRO A 129 13.22 32.53 11.83
N ALA A 130 12.88 33.64 12.47
CA ALA A 130 13.71 34.84 12.45
C ALA A 130 15.13 34.45 12.89
N THR A 131 16.12 34.84 12.10
CA THR A 131 17.54 34.59 12.32
C THR A 131 18.01 35.17 13.65
N ALA A 132 18.02 34.36 14.70
CA ALA A 132 18.74 34.65 15.93
C ALA A 132 20.17 34.15 15.77
N THR A 133 21.08 35.08 15.48
CA THR A 133 22.53 34.86 15.48
C THR A 133 22.99 34.56 16.90
N ALA A 134 23.50 33.36 17.16
CA ALA A 134 24.23 33.00 18.38
C ALA A 134 25.60 32.38 18.01
N PRO A 135 26.65 32.58 18.83
CA PRO A 135 28.02 32.35 18.40
C PRO A 135 28.44 30.87 18.51
N ALA A 136 29.37 30.48 17.64
CA ALA A 136 29.89 29.14 17.49
C ALA A 136 30.78 28.70 18.68
N ALA A 137 30.62 27.45 19.11
CA ALA A 137 31.54 26.73 19.98
C ALA A 137 31.96 25.39 19.30
N PRO A 138 33.15 24.84 19.62
CA PRO A 138 33.84 23.89 18.75
C PRO A 138 33.32 22.45 18.85
N THR A 139 33.34 21.77 17.70
CA THR A 139 32.89 20.39 17.48
C THR A 139 33.95 19.35 17.83
N THR A 140 33.53 18.25 18.47
CA THR A 140 34.24 16.96 18.50
C THR A 140 33.33 15.92 17.83
N PRO A 141 33.84 14.97 17.01
CA PRO A 141 32.96 14.09 16.24
C PRO A 141 32.49 12.92 17.11
N ALA A 142 31.18 12.81 17.31
CA ALA A 142 30.53 11.65 17.91
C ALA A 142 30.06 10.67 16.82
N VAL A 143 30.29 9.38 17.08
CA VAL A 143 29.87 8.22 16.28
C VAL A 143 28.34 8.17 16.15
N PRO A 144 27.76 7.84 14.97
CA PRO A 144 26.31 7.83 14.80
C PRO A 144 25.67 6.66 15.57
N THR A 145 24.98 6.96 16.66
CA THR A 145 23.97 6.07 17.24
C THR A 145 22.71 6.09 16.38
N ALA A 146 22.12 4.91 16.17
CA ALA A 146 20.90 4.70 15.39
C ALA A 146 19.78 5.70 15.75
N PRO A 147 18.97 6.15 14.77
CA PRO A 147 17.89 7.08 15.06
C PRO A 147 16.88 6.40 15.98
N ALA A 148 16.53 7.11 17.07
CA ALA A 148 15.43 6.73 17.94
C ALA A 148 14.18 6.52 17.09
N ALA A 149 13.46 5.41 17.33
CA ALA A 149 12.21 5.09 16.68
C ALA A 149 11.31 6.32 16.67
N ALA A 150 10.99 6.81 15.47
CA ALA A 150 10.10 7.95 15.30
C ALA A 150 8.73 7.56 15.83
N THR A 151 8.45 7.95 17.07
CA THR A 151 7.12 7.87 17.68
C THR A 151 6.12 8.51 16.72
N ALA A 152 5.03 7.80 16.40
CA ALA A 152 3.93 8.38 15.65
C ALA A 152 3.52 9.71 16.33
N PRO A 153 3.39 10.83 15.58
CA PRO A 153 2.89 12.05 16.18
C PRO A 153 1.52 11.74 16.79
N ALA A 154 1.33 12.10 18.06
CA ALA A 154 0.02 12.06 18.69
C ALA A 154 -0.96 12.79 17.77
N ALA A 155 -2.12 12.18 17.51
CA ALA A 155 -3.14 12.75 16.63
C ALA A 155 -3.65 14.07 17.21
N THR A 156 -3.02 15.18 16.84
CA THR A 156 -3.54 16.51 17.07
C THR A 156 -4.53 16.86 15.97
N ALA A 157 -5.44 17.78 16.27
CA ALA A 157 -6.36 18.38 15.30
C ALA A 157 -5.68 18.84 14.01
N GLU A 158 -4.51 19.47 14.17
CA GLU A 158 -3.69 19.96 13.07
C GLU A 158 -3.10 18.82 12.22
N GLY A 159 -2.75 17.69 12.84
CA GLY A 159 -2.30 16.48 12.14
C GLY A 159 -3.41 15.85 11.31
N ALA A 160 -4.63 15.72 11.85
CA ALA A 160 -5.76 15.15 11.11
C ALA A 160 -6.13 15.99 9.86
N ALA A 161 -6.09 17.32 9.96
CA ALA A 161 -6.35 18.20 8.82
C ALA A 161 -5.26 18.10 7.73
N PHE A 162 -4.00 17.93 8.11
CA PHE A 162 -2.91 17.69 7.15
C PHE A 162 -3.07 16.34 6.45
N ASP A 163 -3.31 15.27 7.21
CA ASP A 163 -3.54 13.92 6.68
C ASP A 163 -4.73 13.92 5.70
N ALA A 164 -5.82 14.64 6.03
CA ALA A 164 -6.98 14.77 5.16
C ALA A 164 -6.64 15.42 3.81
N ARG A 165 -5.88 16.52 3.81
CA ARG A 165 -5.42 17.19 2.58
C ARG A 165 -4.52 16.28 1.76
N PHE A 166 -3.54 15.64 2.41
CA PHE A 166 -2.62 14.73 1.77
C PHE A 166 -3.35 13.54 1.13
N ASP A 167 -4.26 12.89 1.86
CA ASP A 167 -4.97 11.70 1.39
C ASP A 167 -5.93 12.01 0.23
N ALA A 168 -6.60 13.17 0.25
CA ALA A 168 -7.47 13.60 -0.84
C ALA A 168 -6.67 13.86 -2.13
N GLU A 169 -5.58 14.63 -2.06
CA GLU A 169 -4.74 14.92 -3.23
C GLU A 169 -4.06 13.67 -3.79
N LEU A 170 -3.49 12.83 -2.91
CA LEU A 170 -2.88 11.56 -3.31
C LEU A 170 -3.94 10.59 -3.88
N GLY A 171 -5.16 10.61 -3.33
CA GLY A 171 -6.29 9.83 -3.82
C GLY A 171 -6.62 10.14 -5.28
N LEU A 172 -6.71 11.43 -5.63
CA LEU A 172 -6.95 11.86 -7.01
C LEU A 172 -5.82 11.43 -7.97
N ALA A 173 -4.56 11.43 -7.51
CA ALA A 173 -3.45 10.88 -8.28
C ALA A 173 -3.61 9.35 -8.50
N ALA A 174 -3.99 8.61 -7.46
CA ALA A 174 -4.24 7.18 -7.53
C ALA A 174 -5.45 6.82 -8.42
N ASP A 175 -6.49 7.65 -8.46
CA ASP A 175 -7.60 7.47 -9.39
C ASP A 175 -7.19 7.70 -10.84
N ALA A 176 -6.37 8.72 -11.10
CA ALA A 176 -5.81 8.94 -12.43
C ALA A 176 -4.97 7.74 -12.89
N VAL A 177 -4.18 7.14 -12.00
CA VAL A 177 -3.50 5.85 -12.25
C VAL A 177 -4.50 4.75 -12.61
N GLY A 178 -5.53 4.53 -11.77
CA GLY A 178 -6.54 3.49 -11.99
C GLY A 178 -7.35 3.65 -13.27
N LEU A 179 -7.45 4.88 -13.78
CA LEU A 179 -8.10 5.22 -15.05
C LEU A 179 -7.12 5.26 -16.24
N GLY A 180 -5.85 4.90 -16.05
CA GLY A 180 -4.83 4.87 -17.11
C GLY A 180 -4.38 6.26 -17.59
N ARG A 181 -4.57 7.31 -16.80
CA ARG A 181 -4.28 8.71 -17.16
C ARG A 181 -2.94 9.15 -16.57
N ALA A 182 -1.84 8.71 -17.18
CA ALA A 182 -0.49 8.94 -16.66
C ALA A 182 -0.15 10.44 -16.43
N ASP A 183 -0.46 11.30 -17.40
CA ASP A 183 -0.16 12.74 -17.30
C ASP A 183 -0.90 13.40 -16.14
N GLN A 184 -2.20 13.09 -15.99
CA GLN A 184 -3.02 13.59 -14.89
C GLN A 184 -2.52 13.08 -13.53
N ALA A 185 -2.07 11.81 -13.46
CA ALA A 185 -1.50 11.25 -12.24
C ALA A 185 -0.20 11.96 -11.86
N ALA A 186 0.68 12.24 -12.83
CA ALA A 186 1.93 12.95 -12.61
C ALA A 186 1.71 14.40 -12.15
N GLU A 187 0.76 15.12 -12.75
CA GLU A 187 0.39 16.48 -12.35
C GLU A 187 -0.14 16.51 -10.90
N ARG A 188 -1.05 15.61 -10.55
CA ARG A 188 -1.59 15.50 -9.18
C ARG A 188 -0.50 15.13 -8.18
N LEU A 189 0.39 14.22 -8.53
CA LEU A 189 1.52 13.85 -7.69
C LEU A 189 2.48 15.04 -7.47
N ALA A 190 2.71 15.89 -8.47
CA ALA A 190 3.50 17.13 -8.28
C ALA A 190 2.85 18.08 -7.26
N GLY A 191 1.51 18.16 -7.24
CA GLY A 191 0.77 18.87 -6.20
C GLY A 191 0.98 18.28 -4.80
N VAL A 192 0.95 16.94 -4.67
CA VAL A 192 1.28 16.24 -3.42
C VAL A 192 2.71 16.55 -2.97
N ASP A 193 3.67 16.56 -3.90
CA ASP A 193 5.07 16.88 -3.61
C ASP A 193 5.23 18.31 -3.07
N ALA A 194 4.53 19.27 -3.67
CA ALA A 194 4.50 20.65 -3.19
C ALA A 194 3.86 20.79 -1.80
N LEU A 195 2.80 20.03 -1.52
CA LEU A 195 2.16 19.98 -0.20
C LEU A 195 3.12 19.46 0.87
N LEU A 196 3.82 18.35 0.60
CA LEU A 196 4.80 17.79 1.53
C LEU A 196 5.98 18.74 1.76
N ALA A 197 6.49 19.37 0.69
CA ALA A 197 7.62 20.29 0.78
C ALA A 197 7.30 21.56 1.57
N SER A 198 6.06 22.03 1.54
CA SER A 198 5.61 23.21 2.29
C SER A 198 5.32 22.94 3.77
N HIS A 199 5.22 21.67 4.18
CA HIS A 199 4.86 21.28 5.56
C HIS A 199 5.80 20.21 6.13
N PRO A 200 7.14 20.37 6.07
CA PRO A 200 8.09 19.31 6.40
C PRO A 200 7.93 18.77 7.83
N ALA A 201 7.49 19.59 8.78
CA ALA A 201 7.25 19.20 10.16
C ALA A 201 6.08 18.21 10.34
N GLN A 202 5.13 18.17 9.40
CA GLN A 202 3.97 17.28 9.42
C GLN A 202 4.21 15.96 8.65
N VAL A 203 5.34 15.84 7.94
CA VAL A 203 5.59 14.72 7.04
C VAL A 203 6.09 13.48 7.81
N GLY A 204 5.16 12.61 8.17
CA GLY A 204 5.45 11.27 8.70
C GLY A 204 5.86 10.22 7.64
N TRP A 205 6.30 9.06 8.12
CA TRP A 205 6.69 7.90 7.29
C TRP A 205 5.56 7.43 6.38
N ARG A 206 4.31 7.48 6.84
CA ARG A 206 3.13 7.05 6.07
C ARG A 206 2.95 7.89 4.80
N HIS A 207 3.22 9.19 4.88
CA HIS A 207 3.17 10.09 3.72
C HIS A 207 4.21 9.68 2.67
N ARG A 208 5.45 9.43 3.11
CA ARG A 208 6.55 9.00 2.22
C ARG A 208 6.25 7.66 1.55
N VAL A 209 5.81 6.66 2.32
CA VAL A 209 5.46 5.33 1.79
C VAL A 209 4.29 5.40 0.79
N ARG A 210 3.20 6.10 1.13
CA ARG A 210 2.02 6.16 0.26
C ARG A 210 2.26 6.93 -1.03
N ARG A 211 3.04 8.02 -0.95
CA ARG A 211 3.55 8.72 -2.13
C ARG A 211 4.39 7.80 -3.00
N GLY A 212 5.26 6.99 -2.38
CA GLY A 212 6.06 5.98 -3.05
C GLY A 212 5.22 4.97 -3.84
N TRP A 213 4.11 4.48 -3.28
CA TRP A 213 3.19 3.59 -4.00
C TRP A 213 2.67 4.21 -5.30
N VAL A 214 2.12 5.44 -5.25
CA VAL A 214 1.59 6.11 -6.44
C VAL A 214 2.72 6.39 -7.45
N ARG A 215 3.92 6.76 -6.98
CA ARG A 215 5.11 6.90 -7.85
C ARG A 215 5.46 5.60 -8.56
N THR A 216 5.44 4.47 -7.86
CA THR A 216 5.67 3.14 -8.44
C THR A 216 4.61 2.83 -9.48
N GLU A 217 3.33 3.08 -9.20
CA GLU A 217 2.25 2.84 -10.16
C GLU A 217 2.36 3.70 -11.42
N ILE A 218 2.68 4.99 -11.27
CA ILE A 218 2.93 5.88 -12.41
C ILE A 218 4.08 5.36 -13.26
N ALA A 219 5.20 4.96 -12.65
CA ALA A 219 6.35 4.41 -13.37
C ALA A 219 5.99 3.13 -14.14
N LEU A 220 5.18 2.23 -13.54
CA LEU A 220 4.67 1.05 -14.24
C LEU A 220 3.74 1.42 -15.39
N LEU A 221 2.84 2.38 -15.18
CA LEU A 221 1.89 2.84 -16.18
C LEU A 221 2.58 3.49 -17.39
N THR A 222 3.71 4.17 -17.17
CA THR A 222 4.51 4.80 -18.25
C THR A 222 5.56 3.86 -18.84
N GLY A 223 5.63 2.60 -18.39
CA GLY A 223 6.54 1.58 -18.90
C GLY A 223 7.97 1.63 -18.34
N ASP A 224 8.24 2.46 -17.33
CA ASP A 224 9.54 2.51 -16.64
C ASP A 224 9.58 1.56 -15.43
N ALA A 225 9.58 0.26 -15.75
CA ALA A 225 9.63 -0.79 -14.73
C ALA A 225 10.93 -0.77 -13.90
N ALA A 226 12.03 -0.22 -14.46
CA ALA A 226 13.28 -0.09 -13.72
C ALA A 226 13.17 0.97 -12.61
N ALA A 227 12.64 2.16 -12.93
CA ALA A 227 12.35 3.17 -11.90
C ALA A 227 11.33 2.67 -10.88
N ALA A 228 10.31 1.92 -11.33
CA ALA A 228 9.30 1.34 -10.44
C ALA A 228 9.91 0.43 -9.36
N VAL A 229 10.94 -0.36 -9.70
CA VAL A 229 11.68 -1.18 -8.74
C VAL A 229 12.40 -0.31 -7.70
N VAL A 230 13.16 0.68 -8.14
CA VAL A 230 13.92 1.57 -7.24
C VAL A 230 13.00 2.26 -6.24
N ILE A 231 11.90 2.85 -6.73
CA ILE A 231 10.92 3.54 -5.89
C ILE A 231 10.25 2.57 -4.89
N ALA A 232 9.97 1.33 -5.32
CA ALA A 232 9.39 0.32 -4.45
C ALA A 232 10.37 -0.14 -3.36
N GLU A 233 11.67 -0.25 -3.66
CA GLU A 233 12.72 -0.55 -2.67
C GLU A 233 12.84 0.56 -1.62
N GLU A 234 12.85 1.83 -2.03
CA GLU A 234 12.85 2.98 -1.12
C GLU A 234 11.62 2.97 -0.20
N SER A 235 10.44 2.73 -0.77
CA SER A 235 9.18 2.66 -0.02
C SER A 235 9.16 1.48 0.96
N LEU A 236 9.76 0.35 0.59
CA LEU A 236 9.91 -0.80 1.47
C LEU A 236 10.87 -0.51 2.62
N ALA A 237 12.01 0.14 2.34
CA ALA A 237 12.99 0.52 3.36
C ALA A 237 12.37 1.47 4.41
N GLU A 238 11.60 2.47 3.98
CA GLU A 238 10.87 3.38 4.88
C GLU A 238 9.84 2.62 5.73
N ALA A 239 9.06 1.71 5.13
CA ALA A 239 8.08 0.92 5.87
C ALA A 239 8.70 -0.04 6.89
N ILE A 240 9.88 -0.60 6.59
CA ILE A 240 10.67 -1.43 7.52
C ILE A 240 11.19 -0.57 8.67
N ALA A 241 11.79 0.59 8.37
CA ALA A 241 12.31 1.51 9.39
C ALA A 241 11.21 2.00 10.34
N ALA A 242 9.98 2.17 9.84
CA ALA A 242 8.81 2.54 10.63
C ALA A 242 8.18 1.38 11.43
N ASN A 243 8.71 0.15 11.31
CA ASN A 243 8.12 -1.07 11.88
C ASN A 243 6.61 -1.17 11.57
N ALA A 244 6.25 -1.07 10.29
CA ALA A 244 4.87 -1.01 9.83
C ALA A 244 4.49 -2.25 9.00
N PRO A 245 4.20 -3.41 9.62
CA PRO A 245 4.16 -4.73 8.96
C PRO A 245 3.16 -4.81 7.78
N ARG A 246 1.99 -4.17 7.87
CA ARG A 246 1.05 -4.10 6.74
C ARG A 246 1.62 -3.30 5.56
N HIS A 247 2.30 -2.18 5.86
CA HIS A 247 2.93 -1.36 4.83
C HIS A 247 4.12 -2.09 4.22
N VAL A 248 4.90 -2.82 5.03
CA VAL A 248 5.96 -3.73 4.55
C VAL A 248 5.37 -4.78 3.61
N ALA A 249 4.27 -5.44 3.96
CA ALA A 249 3.60 -6.41 3.08
C ALA A 249 3.21 -5.78 1.74
N LYS A 250 2.57 -4.60 1.77
CA LYS A 250 2.16 -3.88 0.55
C LYS A 250 3.36 -3.41 -0.29
N CYS A 251 4.39 -2.82 0.33
CA CYS A 251 5.61 -2.43 -0.38
C CYS A 251 6.34 -3.64 -0.99
N THR A 252 6.33 -4.79 -0.31
CA THR A 252 6.91 -6.03 -0.84
C THR A 252 6.16 -6.51 -2.08
N LEU A 253 4.82 -6.43 -2.06
CA LEU A 253 3.99 -6.73 -3.23
C LEU A 253 4.32 -5.80 -4.41
N PHE A 254 4.42 -4.48 -4.16
CA PHE A 254 4.84 -3.51 -5.16
C PHE A 254 6.21 -3.83 -5.76
N LEU A 255 7.19 -4.15 -4.92
CA LEU A 255 8.52 -4.54 -5.39
C LEU A 255 8.49 -5.80 -6.26
N GLY A 256 7.78 -6.84 -5.81
CA GLY A 256 7.65 -8.09 -6.55
C GLY A 256 6.94 -7.91 -7.89
N ALA A 257 5.87 -7.11 -7.93
CA ALA A 257 5.17 -6.76 -9.17
C ALA A 257 6.06 -5.96 -10.13
N SER A 258 6.79 -4.96 -9.63
CA SER A 258 7.72 -4.17 -10.46
C SER A 258 8.85 -5.01 -11.04
N GLN A 259 9.44 -5.91 -10.24
CA GLN A 259 10.45 -6.86 -10.70
C GLN A 259 9.87 -7.78 -11.78
N TYR A 260 8.68 -8.33 -11.55
CA TYR A 260 7.99 -9.18 -12.51
C TYR A 260 7.76 -8.50 -13.86
N VAL A 261 7.28 -7.24 -13.87
CA VAL A 261 7.06 -6.48 -15.10
C VAL A 261 8.38 -6.19 -15.81
N ARG A 262 9.41 -5.74 -15.08
CA ARG A 262 10.75 -5.47 -15.62
C ARG A 262 11.37 -6.71 -16.28
N ASP A 263 11.26 -7.85 -15.61
CA ASP A 263 11.86 -9.10 -16.06
C ASP A 263 11.15 -9.64 -17.32
N ARG A 264 9.83 -9.42 -17.46
CA ARG A 264 9.07 -9.71 -18.70
C ARG A 264 9.36 -8.74 -19.85
N ALA A 265 9.65 -7.47 -19.55
CA ALA A 265 9.99 -6.48 -20.56
C ALA A 265 11.41 -6.66 -21.13
N THR A 266 12.29 -7.36 -20.40
CA THR A 266 13.67 -7.62 -20.83
C THR A 266 13.73 -8.92 -21.65
N PRO A 267 14.09 -8.88 -22.95
CA PRO A 267 14.31 -10.10 -23.72
C PRO A 267 15.47 -10.90 -23.09
N PRO A 268 15.45 -12.25 -23.14
CA PRO A 268 16.57 -13.05 -22.66
C PRO A 268 17.85 -12.63 -23.40
N ARG A 269 18.85 -12.15 -22.66
CA ARG A 269 20.19 -11.91 -23.19
C ARG A 269 20.78 -13.27 -23.59
N GLY A 270 20.77 -13.58 -24.89
CA GLY A 270 21.47 -14.76 -25.40
C GLY A 270 20.75 -15.58 -26.47
N ALA A 271 19.87 -15.01 -27.30
CA ALA A 271 19.64 -15.63 -28.60
C ALA A 271 20.81 -15.25 -29.53
N PRO A 272 21.75 -16.15 -29.85
CA PRO A 272 22.72 -15.87 -30.91
C PRO A 272 21.94 -15.69 -32.21
N GLU A 273 22.27 -14.65 -32.97
CA GLU A 273 21.86 -14.53 -34.36
C GLU A 273 22.23 -15.84 -35.06
N ARG A 274 21.23 -16.58 -35.54
CA ARG A 274 21.46 -17.77 -36.37
C ARG A 274 21.97 -17.32 -37.74
N GLY A 275 23.28 -17.07 -37.81
CA GLY A 275 24.04 -16.83 -39.03
C GLY A 275 25.02 -17.98 -39.30
N ALA A 276 24.64 -18.83 -40.27
CA ALA A 276 25.46 -19.73 -41.12
C ALA A 276 26.25 -20.92 -40.48
N PRO A 277 26.40 -22.04 -41.22
CA PRO A 277 26.94 -23.29 -40.69
C PRO A 277 28.45 -23.41 -40.94
N GLU A 278 29.21 -23.82 -39.93
CA GLU A 278 30.54 -24.38 -40.14
C GLU A 278 30.64 -25.82 -39.61
N ARG A 279 31.36 -26.60 -40.42
CA ARG A 279 31.50 -28.05 -40.42
C ARG A 279 32.63 -28.49 -39.50
N GLY A 280 32.52 -29.67 -38.88
CA GLY A 280 33.68 -30.48 -38.49
C GLY A 280 33.71 -30.99 -37.05
N ALA A 281 33.44 -32.29 -36.88
CA ALA A 281 33.64 -33.13 -35.69
C ALA A 281 35.17 -33.39 -35.41
N PRO A 282 35.64 -34.15 -34.38
CA PRO A 282 34.91 -35.12 -33.55
C PRO A 282 35.25 -35.24 -32.04
N GLU A 283 34.45 -36.11 -31.42
CA GLU A 283 34.37 -36.61 -30.03
C GLU A 283 35.66 -37.21 -29.44
N ARG A 284 35.80 -37.14 -28.10
CA ARG A 284 36.58 -38.08 -27.27
C ARG A 284 36.04 -38.20 -25.82
N GLY A 285 35.63 -39.42 -25.44
CA GLY A 285 36.04 -40.14 -24.21
C GLY A 285 35.39 -39.82 -22.84
N ALA A 286 34.62 -40.78 -22.30
CA ALA A 286 34.00 -40.87 -20.95
C ALA A 286 35.02 -41.20 -19.81
N PRO A 287 34.67 -41.32 -18.49
CA PRO A 287 33.72 -42.32 -17.94
C PRO A 287 32.89 -41.93 -16.67
N ASP A 288 32.10 -42.92 -16.23
CA ASP A 288 31.11 -42.98 -15.14
C ASP A 288 31.58 -42.75 -13.69
N GLY A 289 30.60 -42.46 -12.81
CA GLY A 289 30.65 -42.56 -11.34
C GLY A 289 30.42 -41.19 -10.67
N VAL A 290 29.51 -40.95 -9.72
CA VAL A 290 28.98 -41.79 -8.65
C VAL A 290 27.62 -41.19 -8.23
N ALA A 291 26.61 -42.03 -8.04
CA ALA A 291 25.41 -41.67 -7.30
C ALA A 291 25.69 -41.73 -5.79
N SER A 292 25.25 -40.72 -5.03
CA SER A 292 24.61 -40.81 -3.70
C SER A 292 24.87 -39.56 -2.84
N GLU A 293 23.85 -39.22 -2.03
CA GLU A 293 23.87 -38.30 -0.89
C GLU A 293 23.80 -36.79 -1.11
N ARG A 294 22.75 -36.30 -1.79
CA ARG A 294 22.06 -35.03 -1.41
C ARG A 294 20.54 -35.07 -1.66
N ALA A 295 19.94 -36.25 -1.47
CA ALA A 295 18.50 -36.41 -1.42
C ALA A 295 17.98 -36.14 0.01
N SER A 296 18.03 -34.88 0.44
CA SER A 296 17.24 -34.31 1.56
C SER A 296 17.54 -32.82 1.73
N ALA A 297 17.20 -32.02 0.71
CA ALA A 297 17.10 -30.55 0.79
C ALA A 297 16.31 -29.98 -0.41
N ARG A 298 15.34 -30.74 -0.95
CA ARG A 298 14.44 -30.25 -2.00
C ARG A 298 13.16 -29.72 -1.36
N GLY A 299 13.20 -28.47 -0.92
CA GLY A 299 12.04 -27.69 -0.50
C GLY A 299 12.31 -26.23 -0.81
N ALA A 300 11.48 -25.63 -1.65
CA ALA A 300 11.64 -24.32 -2.31
C ALA A 300 12.64 -24.32 -3.49
N SER A 301 12.19 -24.78 -4.66
CA SER A 301 12.82 -24.37 -5.91
C SER A 301 12.57 -22.88 -6.14
N ASP A 302 13.64 -22.09 -6.12
CA ASP A 302 13.76 -20.66 -6.50
C ASP A 302 13.44 -20.39 -7.99
N GLY A 303 12.49 -21.12 -8.56
CA GLY A 303 12.26 -21.17 -10.00
C GLY A 303 11.87 -19.83 -10.64
N GLY A 304 11.41 -18.85 -9.87
CA GLY A 304 10.87 -17.58 -10.37
C GLY A 304 11.83 -16.39 -10.41
N GLY A 305 13.13 -16.59 -10.17
CA GLY A 305 14.09 -15.48 -10.08
C GLY A 305 13.78 -14.49 -8.93
N PRO A 306 14.36 -13.28 -8.95
CA PRO A 306 14.15 -12.28 -7.90
C PRO A 306 12.67 -11.93 -7.67
N ALA A 307 11.89 -11.81 -8.75
CA ALA A 307 10.46 -11.53 -8.66
C ALA A 307 9.70 -12.64 -7.90
N GLY A 308 9.98 -13.91 -8.21
CA GLY A 308 9.35 -15.06 -7.53
C GLY A 308 9.62 -15.10 -6.03
N VAL A 309 10.86 -14.82 -5.62
CA VAL A 309 11.25 -14.76 -4.20
C VAL A 309 10.53 -13.61 -3.49
N THR A 310 10.54 -12.41 -4.08
CA THR A 310 9.88 -11.23 -3.50
C THR A 310 8.36 -11.44 -3.37
N LEU A 311 7.72 -12.02 -4.38
CA LEU A 311 6.29 -12.32 -4.35
C LEU A 311 5.93 -13.40 -3.31
N ALA A 312 6.81 -14.38 -3.06
CA ALA A 312 6.67 -15.33 -1.95
C ALA A 312 6.62 -14.60 -0.61
N LEU A 313 7.56 -13.69 -0.41
CA LEU A 313 7.65 -12.90 0.80
C LEU A 313 6.45 -11.96 0.96
N ALA A 314 5.95 -11.38 -0.14
CA ALA A 314 4.74 -10.57 -0.14
C ALA A 314 3.51 -11.37 0.32
N ALA A 315 3.30 -12.56 -0.25
CA ALA A 315 2.19 -13.44 0.12
C ALA A 315 2.26 -13.88 1.59
N ALA A 316 3.44 -14.33 2.05
CA ALA A 316 3.64 -14.72 3.45
C ALA A 316 3.36 -13.56 4.41
N ARG A 317 3.84 -12.35 4.10
CA ARG A 317 3.59 -11.15 4.91
C ARG A 317 2.12 -10.74 4.88
N ALA A 318 1.46 -10.79 3.73
CA ALA A 318 0.04 -10.48 3.59
C ALA A 318 -0.83 -11.44 4.41
N SER A 319 -0.52 -12.74 4.38
CA SER A 319 -1.15 -13.76 5.20
C SER A 319 -0.95 -13.49 6.71
N ALA A 320 0.29 -13.21 7.12
CA ALA A 320 0.61 -12.95 8.53
C ALA A 320 -0.13 -11.74 9.12
N VAL A 321 -0.39 -10.69 8.32
CA VAL A 321 -1.17 -9.52 8.78
C VAL A 321 -2.67 -9.63 8.48
N GLY A 322 -3.14 -10.75 7.92
CA GLY A 322 -4.55 -10.96 7.57
C GLY A 322 -5.08 -10.00 6.50
N ALA A 323 -4.24 -9.56 5.57
CA ALA A 323 -4.61 -8.65 4.49
C ALA A 323 -5.00 -9.42 3.22
N LEU A 324 -6.21 -9.97 3.18
CA LEU A 324 -6.76 -10.69 2.03
C LEU A 324 -6.59 -9.95 0.68
N PRO A 325 -6.79 -8.61 0.61
CA PRO A 325 -6.59 -7.87 -0.64
C PRO A 325 -5.16 -7.93 -1.19
N LEU A 326 -4.15 -8.04 -0.31
CA LEU A 326 -2.76 -8.17 -0.74
C LEU A 326 -2.43 -9.62 -1.09
N LEU A 327 -3.00 -10.57 -0.34
CA LEU A 327 -2.75 -11.99 -0.52
C LEU A 327 -3.19 -12.48 -1.90
N TRP A 328 -4.40 -12.13 -2.34
CA TRP A 328 -4.87 -12.62 -3.64
C TRP A 328 -4.03 -12.09 -4.81
N VAL A 329 -3.58 -10.83 -4.75
CA VAL A 329 -2.72 -10.24 -5.80
C VAL A 329 -1.36 -10.93 -5.81
N ALA A 330 -0.75 -11.12 -4.63
CA ALA A 330 0.53 -11.79 -4.51
C ALA A 330 0.49 -13.22 -5.07
N GLU A 331 -0.52 -14.01 -4.68
CA GLU A 331 -0.69 -15.39 -5.16
C GLU A 331 -1.03 -15.45 -6.65
N SER A 332 -1.80 -14.49 -7.19
CA SER A 332 -2.07 -14.41 -8.63
C SER A 332 -0.78 -14.19 -9.42
N LEU A 333 0.08 -13.27 -8.98
CA LEU A 333 1.39 -13.05 -9.63
C LEU A 333 2.33 -14.24 -9.46
N ARG A 334 2.29 -14.94 -8.33
CA ARG A 334 3.06 -16.18 -8.13
C ARG A 334 2.61 -17.27 -9.10
N ALA A 335 1.31 -17.40 -9.37
CA ALA A 335 0.80 -18.31 -10.37
C ALA A 335 1.35 -17.99 -11.77
N GLU A 336 1.37 -16.71 -12.16
CA GLU A 336 1.92 -16.27 -13.43
C GLU A 336 3.43 -16.49 -13.56
N VAL A 337 4.18 -16.34 -12.46
CA VAL A 337 5.61 -16.68 -12.41
C VAL A 337 5.81 -18.18 -12.59
N ALA A 338 5.04 -19.01 -11.88
CA ALA A 338 5.12 -20.46 -11.96
C ALA A 338 4.74 -20.99 -13.36
N ASP A 339 3.68 -20.44 -13.96
CA ASP A 339 3.31 -20.76 -15.35
C ASP A 339 4.40 -20.34 -16.34
N GLY A 340 5.05 -19.20 -16.13
CA GLY A 340 6.15 -18.70 -16.95
C GLY A 340 7.40 -19.60 -16.98
N ILE A 341 7.59 -20.43 -15.95
CA ILE A 341 8.70 -21.40 -15.86
C ILE A 341 8.25 -22.84 -16.08
N GLY A 342 6.99 -23.07 -16.43
CA GLY A 342 6.43 -24.38 -16.71
C GLY A 342 6.06 -25.22 -15.48
N ASP A 343 6.06 -24.64 -14.27
CA ASP A 343 5.63 -25.34 -13.05
C ASP A 343 4.10 -25.26 -12.89
N ARG A 344 3.42 -26.17 -13.59
CA ARG A 344 1.95 -26.21 -13.64
C ARG A 344 1.31 -26.56 -12.30
N ALA A 345 2.00 -27.34 -11.46
CA ALA A 345 1.51 -27.74 -10.15
C ALA A 345 1.53 -26.56 -9.18
N ALA A 346 2.67 -25.87 -9.07
CA ALA A 346 2.77 -24.66 -8.25
C ALA A 346 1.82 -23.56 -8.74
N ALA A 347 1.69 -23.38 -10.07
CA ALA A 347 0.75 -22.41 -10.62
C ALA A 347 -0.71 -22.71 -10.22
N ALA A 348 -1.12 -23.98 -10.22
CA ALA A 348 -2.47 -24.38 -9.78
C ALA A 348 -2.69 -24.12 -8.28
N GLU A 349 -1.70 -24.41 -7.43
CA GLU A 349 -1.75 -24.13 -6.00
C GLU A 349 -1.91 -22.62 -5.73
N HIS A 350 -1.10 -21.79 -6.38
CA HIS A 350 -1.16 -20.34 -6.25
C HIS A 350 -2.49 -19.75 -6.74
N ARG A 351 -3.04 -20.25 -7.87
CA ARG A 351 -4.39 -19.85 -8.33
C ARG A 351 -5.46 -20.22 -7.30
N ALA A 352 -5.39 -21.41 -6.71
CA ALA A 352 -6.35 -21.84 -5.70
C ALA A 352 -6.30 -20.95 -4.44
N ALA A 353 -5.10 -20.59 -3.98
CA ALA A 353 -4.91 -19.68 -2.85
C ALA A 353 -5.45 -18.26 -3.15
N ALA A 354 -5.17 -17.72 -4.33
CA ALA A 354 -5.71 -16.44 -4.78
C ALA A 354 -7.25 -16.49 -4.85
N ALA A 355 -7.82 -17.54 -5.43
CA ALA A 355 -9.26 -17.73 -5.54
C ALA A 355 -9.95 -17.84 -4.18
N ALA A 356 -9.32 -18.49 -3.20
CA ALA A 356 -9.83 -18.56 -1.83
C ALA A 356 -9.88 -17.17 -1.18
N ALA A 357 -8.83 -16.36 -1.35
CA ALA A 357 -8.79 -14.99 -0.83
C ALA A 357 -9.82 -14.08 -1.53
N VAL A 358 -10.00 -14.19 -2.86
CA VAL A 358 -11.04 -13.47 -3.63
C VAL A 358 -12.43 -13.82 -3.11
N ARG A 359 -12.74 -15.11 -2.89
CA ARG A 359 -14.03 -15.53 -2.34
C ARG A 359 -14.25 -14.99 -0.92
N ALA A 360 -13.24 -15.06 -0.06
CA ALA A 360 -13.32 -14.55 1.31
C ALA A 360 -13.57 -13.04 1.39
N VAL A 361 -13.00 -12.24 0.47
CA VAL A 361 -13.36 -10.81 0.34
C VAL A 361 -14.82 -10.66 -0.08
N GLY A 362 -15.27 -11.46 -1.06
CA GLY A 362 -16.64 -11.43 -1.58
C GLY A 362 -17.71 -11.84 -0.56
N ASP A 363 -17.40 -12.74 0.37
CA ASP A 363 -18.34 -13.20 1.40
C ASP A 363 -18.71 -12.09 2.40
N GLY A 364 -17.91 -11.02 2.46
CA GLY A 364 -18.21 -9.82 3.24
C GLY A 364 -19.05 -8.78 2.51
N LEU A 365 -19.41 -8.99 1.24
CA LEU A 365 -20.18 -8.04 0.41
C LEU A 365 -21.68 -8.38 0.40
N SER A 366 -22.52 -7.42 -0.02
CA SER A 366 -23.92 -7.72 -0.33
C SER A 366 -24.04 -8.70 -1.51
N PRO A 367 -25.17 -9.42 -1.69
CA PRO A 367 -25.32 -10.39 -2.77
C PRO A 367 -24.99 -9.82 -4.17
N ASP A 368 -25.53 -8.65 -4.50
CA ASP A 368 -25.30 -7.98 -5.78
C ASP A 368 -23.84 -7.54 -5.94
N GLU A 369 -23.24 -7.00 -4.88
CA GLU A 369 -21.82 -6.61 -4.90
C GLU A 369 -20.89 -7.82 -5.01
N ARG A 370 -21.25 -8.94 -4.38
CA ARG A 370 -20.50 -10.20 -4.44
C ARG A 370 -20.58 -10.79 -5.85
N GLU A 371 -21.75 -10.77 -6.48
CA GLU A 371 -21.92 -11.18 -7.87
C GLU A 371 -21.03 -10.33 -8.79
N ALA A 372 -21.12 -9.00 -8.70
CA ALA A 372 -20.29 -8.09 -9.47
C ALA A 372 -18.77 -8.28 -9.21
N TRP A 373 -18.39 -8.52 -7.95
CA TRP A 373 -17.00 -8.79 -7.56
C TRP A 373 -16.48 -10.08 -8.20
N LEU A 374 -17.23 -11.17 -8.11
CA LEU A 374 -16.81 -12.47 -8.67
C LEU A 374 -16.87 -12.50 -10.20
N ALA A 375 -17.69 -11.64 -10.82
CA ALA A 375 -17.81 -11.50 -12.27
C ALA A 375 -16.68 -10.68 -12.91
N ARG A 376 -15.73 -10.13 -12.13
CA ARG A 376 -14.65 -9.32 -12.68
C ARG A 376 -13.78 -10.10 -13.68
N PRO A 377 -13.44 -9.51 -14.85
CA PRO A 377 -12.68 -10.22 -15.89
C PRO A 377 -11.31 -10.71 -15.44
N ASP A 378 -10.63 -9.99 -14.54
CA ASP A 378 -9.30 -10.35 -14.03
C ASP A 378 -9.34 -11.58 -13.11
N PHE A 379 -10.52 -11.98 -12.62
CA PHE A 379 -10.70 -13.22 -11.86
C PHE A 379 -11.03 -14.42 -12.74
N ALA A 380 -11.32 -14.23 -14.03
CA ALA A 380 -11.77 -15.31 -14.90
C ALA A 380 -10.77 -16.48 -14.99
N ALA A 381 -9.46 -16.23 -14.89
CA ALA A 381 -8.44 -17.29 -14.87
C ALA A 381 -8.26 -17.94 -13.49
N LEU A 382 -8.67 -17.26 -12.41
CA LEU A 382 -8.55 -17.72 -11.03
C LEU A 382 -9.75 -18.55 -10.57
N LEU A 383 -10.94 -18.24 -11.09
CA LEU A 383 -12.22 -18.82 -10.66
C LEU A 383 -12.76 -19.91 -11.58
N ARG A 384 -12.05 -20.22 -12.68
CA ARG A 384 -12.25 -21.43 -13.51
C ARG A 384 -11.51 -22.60 -12.88
#